data_AF-A0A3C1BZX2-F1
#
_entry.id   AF-A0A3C1BZX2-F1
#
_cell.length_a   1.000
_cell.length_b   1.000
_cell.length_c   1.000
_cell.angle_alpha   90.00
_cell.angle_beta   90.00
_cell.angle_gamma   90.00
#
_symmetry.space_group_name_H-M   'P 1'
#
loop_
_entity.id
_entity.type
_entity.pdbx_description
1 polymer ?
#
loop_
_entity_poly.entity_id
_entity_poly.type
_entity_poly.pdbx_seq_one_letter_code
_entity_poly.pdbx_strand_id
1 'polypeptide(L)'
;MVVVVLSMIAAGLVGTAILSKATSSRYERVQYGIANRAYYLAESGASYVRSRRATNPLYFPTAETNTLPNGDQFVVSAHPVSFIYTNAVGVVYEGWHTIVDSLGIVNADTALEARQQIHFDMHEKGAAPSGGELFSDETHFNFDLWDLKNIDASDVRIFDTGPSDGPGVNLVVDRPEYEGQITLDWVNNQNVIDLDSSWATHAGGGTGRLSYDIQLKLQTFENVPSLHYMMGISFRLRSNGEHYGLSFFRSMTNDGAKAIGDPDRPPWANKMDDNFKALRGTNTYAVLWYRTATNANLQLINSRQIRWEDGLYETDLYNGVYELTNYCTLLLQLDDVYTDGSYTNRENRIVAYMEPPSVNPVWPNFSATNAVWQENTTNYPAPIVWSNGVVTNIDSRITSADFSTLQPPEIGLHIFYDRNAANETFFKDFAIRLEGFYSPYGGTQIQW
;
A
#
# COMPACT_ATOMS: atom_id res chain seq x y z
N MET A 1 36.56 -72.94 -27.76
CA MET A 1 35.16 -72.72 -28.18
C MET A 1 34.23 -72.42 -27.00
N VAL A 2 34.27 -73.17 -25.90
CA VAL A 2 33.45 -72.94 -24.69
C VAL A 2 33.58 -71.53 -24.09
N VAL A 3 34.80 -70.98 -24.05
CA VAL A 3 35.05 -69.62 -23.52
C VAL A 3 34.32 -68.54 -24.34
N VAL A 4 34.25 -68.67 -25.66
CA VAL A 4 33.58 -67.69 -26.53
C VAL A 4 32.07 -67.69 -26.30
N VAL A 5 31.48 -68.87 -26.12
CA VAL A 5 30.04 -69.01 -25.84
C VAL A 5 29.69 -68.40 -24.48
N LEU A 6 30.50 -68.65 -23.44
CA LEU A 6 30.30 -68.05 -22.12
C LEU A 6 30.43 -66.52 -22.14
N SER A 7 31.40 -65.97 -22.89
CA SER A 7 31.56 -64.53 -23.04
C SER A 7 30.37 -63.88 -23.75
N MET A 8 29.79 -64.53 -24.76
CA MET A 8 28.61 -63.99 -25.47
C MET A 8 27.35 -64.02 -24.59
N ILE A 9 27.16 -65.06 -23.78
CA ILE A 9 26.04 -65.13 -22.81
C ILE A 9 26.19 -64.05 -21.74
N ALA A 10 27.40 -63.87 -21.21
CA ALA A 10 27.67 -62.81 -20.22
C ALA A 10 27.44 -61.41 -20.80
N ALA A 11 27.91 -61.14 -22.03
CA ALA A 11 27.66 -59.88 -22.72
C ALA A 11 26.16 -59.64 -22.99
N GLY A 12 25.41 -60.69 -23.35
CA GLY A 12 23.97 -60.62 -23.53
C GLY A 12 23.21 -60.28 -22.24
N LEU A 13 23.57 -60.90 -21.11
CA LEU A 13 22.97 -60.64 -19.79
C LEU A 13 23.31 -59.23 -19.28
N VAL A 14 24.53 -58.75 -19.49
CA VAL A 14 24.91 -57.38 -19.14
C VAL A 14 24.20 -56.37 -20.04
N GLY A 15 24.07 -56.66 -21.34
CA GLY A 15 23.34 -55.82 -22.28
C GLY A 15 21.85 -55.67 -21.92
N THR A 16 21.18 -56.76 -21.54
CA THR A 16 19.77 -56.71 -21.10
C THR A 16 19.62 -55.99 -19.76
N ALA A 17 20.56 -56.15 -18.82
CA ALA A 17 20.55 -55.42 -17.55
C ALA A 17 20.80 -53.91 -17.72
N ILE A 18 21.68 -53.51 -18.65
CA ILE A 18 21.91 -52.09 -18.97
C ILE A 18 20.67 -51.50 -19.65
N LEU A 19 20.06 -52.24 -20.58
CA LEU A 19 18.86 -51.79 -21.28
C LEU A 19 17.68 -51.62 -20.31
N SER A 20 17.49 -52.55 -19.37
CA SER A 20 16.41 -52.47 -18.37
C SER A 20 16.58 -51.31 -17.39
N LYS A 21 17.81 -51.01 -16.97
CA LYS A 21 18.10 -49.83 -16.12
C LYS A 21 18.03 -48.51 -16.90
N ALA A 22 18.42 -48.51 -18.17
CA ALA A 22 18.32 -47.32 -19.02
C ALA A 22 16.86 -46.97 -19.36
N THR A 23 16.00 -47.97 -19.54
CA THR A 23 14.56 -47.74 -19.73
C THR A 23 13.87 -47.33 -18.42
N SER A 24 14.21 -47.92 -17.27
CA SER A 24 13.63 -47.50 -15.98
C SER A 24 13.96 -46.04 -15.63
N SER A 25 15.22 -45.63 -15.78
CA SER A 25 15.66 -44.26 -15.46
C SER A 25 15.07 -43.20 -16.41
N ARG A 26 14.84 -43.53 -17.69
CA ARG A 26 14.11 -42.65 -18.61
C ARG A 26 12.62 -42.57 -18.24
N TYR A 27 12.02 -43.70 -17.86
CA TYR A 27 10.62 -43.75 -17.44
C TYR A 27 10.38 -42.95 -16.16
N GLU A 28 11.26 -43.09 -15.17
CA GLU A 28 11.24 -42.30 -13.94
C GLU A 28 11.38 -40.80 -14.21
N ARG A 29 12.27 -40.40 -15.12
CA ARG A 29 12.44 -38.99 -15.49
C ARG A 29 11.21 -38.41 -16.20
N VAL A 30 10.58 -39.19 -17.08
CA VAL A 30 9.34 -38.80 -17.75
C VAL A 30 8.20 -38.67 -16.73
N GLN A 31 8.04 -39.66 -15.84
CA GLN A 31 7.06 -39.63 -14.76
C GLN A 31 7.25 -38.42 -13.83
N TYR A 32 8.49 -38.11 -13.44
CA TYR A 32 8.80 -36.93 -12.62
C TYR A 32 8.46 -35.61 -13.34
N GLY A 33 8.76 -35.52 -14.64
CA GLY A 33 8.41 -34.36 -15.45
C GLY A 33 6.89 -34.15 -15.57
N ILE A 34 6.13 -35.24 -15.78
CA ILE A 34 4.67 -35.18 -15.88
C ILE A 34 4.05 -34.84 -14.51
N ALA A 35 4.58 -35.40 -13.41
CA ALA A 35 4.13 -35.07 -12.06
C ALA A 35 4.35 -33.59 -11.69
N ASN A 36 5.52 -33.01 -12.01
CA ASN A 36 5.77 -31.58 -11.79
C ASN A 36 4.82 -30.71 -12.62
N ARG A 37 4.53 -31.10 -13.86
CA ARG A 37 3.55 -30.39 -14.70
C ARG A 37 2.15 -30.46 -14.10
N ALA A 38 1.76 -31.60 -13.52
CA ALA A 38 0.49 -31.74 -12.80
C ALA A 38 0.44 -30.82 -11.56
N TYR A 39 1.56 -30.70 -10.84
CA TYR A 39 1.68 -29.76 -9.72
C TYR A 39 1.50 -28.29 -10.19
N TYR A 40 2.17 -27.87 -11.26
CA TYR A 40 2.00 -26.51 -11.80
C TYR A 40 0.58 -26.23 -12.32
N LEU A 41 -0.11 -27.24 -12.85
CA LEU A 41 -1.54 -27.13 -13.19
C LEU A 41 -2.41 -26.96 -11.95
N ALA A 42 -2.10 -27.66 -10.87
CA ALA A 42 -2.78 -27.49 -9.59
C ALA A 42 -2.57 -26.05 -9.04
N GLU A 43 -1.35 -25.50 -9.12
CA GLU A 43 -1.08 -24.09 -8.76
C GLU A 43 -1.84 -23.10 -9.64
N SER A 44 -2.00 -23.42 -10.93
CA SER A 44 -2.81 -22.62 -11.85
C SER A 44 -4.29 -22.61 -11.44
N GLY A 45 -4.83 -23.74 -10.98
CA GLY A 45 -6.19 -23.81 -10.45
C GLY A 45 -6.38 -22.97 -9.18
N ALA A 46 -5.44 -23.00 -8.24
CA ALA A 46 -5.48 -22.13 -7.07
C ALA A 46 -5.45 -20.63 -7.46
N SER A 47 -4.60 -20.29 -8.44
CA SER A 47 -4.51 -18.92 -8.99
C SER A 47 -5.81 -18.49 -9.69
N TYR A 48 -6.47 -19.40 -10.40
CA TYR A 48 -7.76 -19.17 -11.05
C TYR A 48 -8.86 -18.85 -10.03
N VAL A 49 -8.99 -19.67 -8.97
CA VAL A 49 -9.97 -19.41 -7.89
C VAL A 49 -9.68 -18.06 -7.24
N ARG A 50 -8.41 -17.73 -6.96
CA ARG A 50 -8.01 -16.43 -6.40
C ARG A 50 -8.47 -15.27 -7.28
N SER A 51 -8.22 -15.34 -8.59
CA SER A 51 -8.63 -14.31 -9.56
C SER A 51 -10.16 -14.17 -9.64
N ARG A 52 -10.90 -15.29 -9.69
CA ARG A 52 -12.37 -15.28 -9.69
C ARG A 52 -12.94 -14.69 -8.40
N ARG A 53 -12.39 -15.05 -7.24
CA ARG A 53 -12.82 -14.50 -5.94
C ARG A 53 -12.52 -13.02 -5.79
N ALA A 54 -11.45 -12.53 -6.41
CA ALA A 54 -11.16 -11.09 -6.45
C ALA A 54 -12.23 -10.28 -7.19
N THR A 55 -12.97 -10.89 -8.13
CA THR A 55 -14.07 -10.23 -8.84
C THR A 55 -15.44 -10.58 -8.27
N ASN A 56 -15.59 -11.76 -7.68
CA ASN A 56 -16.81 -12.23 -7.05
C ASN A 56 -16.48 -12.93 -5.72
N PRO A 57 -16.58 -12.22 -4.58
CA PRO A 57 -16.32 -12.80 -3.25
C PRO A 57 -17.18 -14.01 -2.88
N LEU A 58 -18.29 -14.25 -3.59
CA LEU A 58 -19.18 -15.40 -3.36
C LEU A 58 -18.85 -16.61 -4.25
N TYR A 59 -17.71 -16.58 -4.96
CA TYR A 59 -17.31 -17.68 -5.85
C TYR A 59 -16.70 -18.86 -5.07
N PHE A 60 -17.51 -19.88 -4.81
CA PHE A 60 -17.13 -21.14 -4.15
C PHE A 60 -17.40 -22.35 -5.06
N PRO A 61 -16.49 -22.68 -5.99
CA PRO A 61 -16.67 -23.83 -6.87
C PRO A 61 -16.72 -25.12 -6.05
N THR A 62 -17.58 -26.07 -6.44
CA THR A 62 -17.73 -27.35 -5.72
C THR A 62 -17.00 -28.52 -6.41
N ALA A 63 -16.58 -28.33 -7.67
CA ALA A 63 -15.70 -29.20 -8.47
C ALA A 63 -15.65 -28.69 -9.92
N GLU A 64 -15.11 -27.48 -10.14
CA GLU A 64 -15.07 -26.89 -11.48
C GLU A 64 -13.85 -27.41 -12.26
N THR A 65 -14.08 -28.13 -13.35
CA THR A 65 -13.03 -28.62 -14.26
C THR A 65 -12.75 -27.58 -15.34
N ASN A 66 -11.48 -27.21 -15.46
CA ASN A 66 -10.98 -26.34 -16.53
C ASN A 66 -10.01 -27.14 -17.39
N THR A 67 -10.29 -27.23 -18.69
CA THR A 67 -9.47 -27.96 -19.67
C THR A 67 -8.71 -26.97 -20.55
N LEU A 68 -7.39 -27.12 -20.60
CA LEU A 68 -6.51 -26.34 -21.45
C LEU A 68 -6.53 -26.85 -22.91
N PRO A 69 -6.08 -26.06 -23.91
CA PRO A 69 -6.08 -26.47 -25.31
C PRO A 69 -5.28 -27.74 -25.61
N ASN A 70 -4.31 -28.08 -24.76
CA ASN A 70 -3.49 -29.28 -24.86
C ASN A 70 -4.14 -30.53 -24.22
N GLY A 71 -5.36 -30.43 -23.68
CA GLY A 71 -6.08 -31.51 -23.01
C GLY A 71 -5.76 -31.70 -21.53
N ASP A 72 -4.76 -30.99 -20.99
CA ASP A 72 -4.51 -30.97 -19.55
C ASP A 72 -5.65 -30.27 -18.81
N GLN A 73 -5.83 -30.62 -17.54
CA GLN A 73 -6.94 -30.11 -16.75
C GLN A 73 -6.46 -29.65 -15.38
N PHE A 74 -7.21 -28.74 -14.78
CA PHE A 74 -7.24 -28.58 -13.33
C PHE A 74 -8.69 -28.59 -12.85
N VAL A 75 -8.92 -29.21 -11.70
CA VAL A 75 -10.22 -29.27 -11.03
C VAL A 75 -10.11 -28.52 -9.72
N VAL A 76 -11.01 -27.57 -9.48
CA VAL A 76 -10.96 -26.75 -8.27
C VAL A 76 -12.24 -26.89 -7.45
N SER A 77 -12.08 -26.94 -6.14
CA SER A 77 -13.14 -26.70 -5.17
C SER A 77 -12.68 -25.67 -4.15
N ALA A 78 -13.60 -24.83 -3.66
CA ALA A 78 -13.31 -23.88 -2.61
C ALA A 78 -14.45 -23.83 -1.61
N HIS A 79 -14.12 -23.68 -0.33
CA HIS A 79 -15.09 -23.65 0.75
C HIS A 79 -14.61 -22.70 1.86
N PRO A 80 -15.55 -21.97 2.51
CA PRO A 80 -15.22 -21.11 3.62
C PRO A 80 -15.00 -21.95 4.89
N VAL A 81 -14.03 -21.54 5.71
CA VAL A 81 -13.71 -22.13 7.00
C VAL A 81 -13.48 -21.02 8.01
N SER A 82 -14.17 -21.10 9.15
CA SER A 82 -13.92 -20.23 10.30
C SER A 82 -12.82 -20.84 11.16
N PHE A 83 -11.71 -20.12 11.33
CA PHE A 83 -10.66 -20.48 12.27
C PHE A 83 -10.89 -19.72 13.58
N ILE A 84 -11.21 -20.45 14.64
CA ILE A 84 -11.31 -19.91 15.98
C ILE A 84 -9.99 -20.19 16.70
N TYR A 85 -9.28 -19.16 17.13
CA TYR A 85 -8.10 -19.30 17.97
C TYR A 85 -8.25 -18.52 19.27
N THR A 86 -7.69 -19.06 20.34
CA THR A 86 -7.65 -18.40 21.65
C THR A 86 -6.20 -18.05 21.95
N ASN A 87 -5.91 -16.76 22.15
CA ASN A 87 -4.55 -16.33 22.48
C ASN A 87 -4.14 -16.78 23.89
N ALA A 88 -2.87 -16.57 24.25
CA ALA A 88 -2.33 -16.94 25.56
C ALA A 88 -3.00 -16.22 26.75
N VAL A 89 -3.75 -15.13 26.49
CA VAL A 89 -4.49 -14.32 27.47
C VAL A 89 -5.97 -14.74 27.54
N GLY A 90 -6.40 -15.74 26.76
CA GLY A 90 -7.77 -16.25 26.77
C GLY A 90 -8.74 -15.50 25.85
N VAL A 91 -8.27 -14.56 25.03
CA VAL A 91 -9.12 -13.84 24.05
C VAL A 91 -9.35 -14.72 22.85
N VAL A 92 -10.62 -14.89 22.47
CA VAL A 92 -11.05 -15.70 21.33
C VAL A 92 -11.18 -14.79 20.10
N TYR A 93 -10.57 -15.22 19.00
CA TYR A 93 -10.63 -14.55 17.71
C TYR A 93 -11.18 -15.53 16.67
N GLU A 94 -11.98 -15.02 15.73
CA GLU A 94 -12.51 -15.77 14.60
C GLU A 94 -12.00 -15.14 13.29
N GLY A 95 -11.28 -15.91 12.48
CA GLY A 95 -10.83 -15.53 11.15
C GLY A 95 -11.54 -16.35 10.09
N TRP A 96 -12.03 -15.69 9.03
CA TRP A 96 -12.63 -16.37 7.87
C TRP A 96 -11.57 -16.66 6.81
N HIS A 97 -11.46 -17.92 6.43
CA HIS A 97 -10.55 -18.41 5.41
C HIS A 97 -11.34 -19.06 4.29
N THR A 98 -10.83 -19.01 3.07
CA THR A 98 -11.26 -19.92 2.01
C THR A 98 -10.17 -20.95 1.78
N ILE A 99 -10.52 -22.21 1.99
CA ILE A 99 -9.68 -23.33 1.63
C ILE A 99 -10.00 -23.74 0.20
N VAL A 100 -8.98 -23.77 -0.64
CA VAL A 100 -9.05 -24.22 -2.03
C VAL A 100 -8.35 -25.55 -2.17
N ASP A 101 -9.06 -26.52 -2.72
CA ASP A 101 -8.47 -27.76 -3.21
C ASP A 101 -8.32 -27.65 -4.72
N SER A 102 -7.11 -27.83 -5.22
CA SER A 102 -6.84 -27.81 -6.65
C SER A 102 -6.12 -29.09 -7.07
N LEU A 103 -6.69 -29.78 -8.05
CA LEU A 103 -6.17 -31.02 -8.61
C LEU A 103 -5.74 -30.78 -10.05
N GLY A 104 -4.43 -30.77 -10.32
CA GLY A 104 -3.89 -30.75 -11.67
C GLY A 104 -3.82 -32.15 -12.26
N ILE A 105 -4.21 -32.29 -13.54
CA ILE A 105 -4.27 -33.54 -14.28
C ILE A 105 -3.57 -33.34 -15.63
N VAL A 106 -2.48 -34.06 -15.86
CA VAL A 106 -1.73 -34.05 -17.13
C VAL A 106 -2.04 -35.32 -17.90
N ASN A 107 -2.23 -35.22 -19.22
CA ASN A 107 -2.59 -36.33 -20.11
C ASN A 107 -3.77 -37.16 -19.58
N ALA A 108 -4.87 -36.48 -19.22
CA ALA A 108 -6.08 -37.10 -18.70
C ALA A 108 -6.53 -38.28 -19.59
N ASP A 109 -6.95 -39.38 -18.95
CA ASP A 109 -7.44 -40.60 -19.60
C ASP A 109 -6.41 -41.34 -20.48
N THR A 110 -5.11 -41.11 -20.24
CA THR A 110 -4.03 -41.83 -20.93
C THR A 110 -3.20 -42.70 -19.99
N ALA A 111 -2.39 -43.60 -20.56
CA ALA A 111 -1.43 -44.41 -19.80
C ALA A 111 -0.30 -43.59 -19.13
N LEU A 112 -0.19 -42.30 -19.46
CA LEU A 112 0.78 -41.35 -18.90
C LEU A 112 0.09 -40.26 -18.08
N GLU A 113 -1.11 -40.54 -17.56
CA GLU A 113 -1.81 -39.62 -16.68
C GLU A 113 -1.03 -39.41 -15.37
N ALA A 114 -0.88 -38.15 -14.96
CA ALA A 114 -0.45 -37.81 -13.61
C ALA A 114 -1.42 -36.83 -12.97
N ARG A 115 -1.64 -37.03 -11.67
CA ARG A 115 -2.50 -36.19 -10.84
C ARG A 115 -1.71 -35.65 -9.66
N GLN A 116 -1.85 -34.36 -9.38
CA GLN A 116 -1.29 -33.72 -8.19
C GLN A 116 -2.33 -32.82 -7.57
N GLN A 117 -2.56 -33.02 -6.28
CA GLN A 117 -3.47 -32.19 -5.49
C GLN A 117 -2.66 -31.27 -4.60
N ILE A 118 -3.06 -30.00 -4.56
CA ILE A 118 -2.57 -29.04 -3.59
C ILE A 118 -3.75 -28.47 -2.81
N HIS A 119 -3.48 -28.09 -1.57
CA HIS A 119 -4.39 -27.35 -0.72
C HIS A 119 -3.83 -25.95 -0.55
N PHE A 120 -4.65 -24.95 -0.82
CA PHE A 120 -4.26 -23.56 -0.69
C PHE A 120 -5.22 -22.87 0.27
N ASP A 121 -4.65 -22.29 1.32
CA ASP A 121 -5.39 -21.45 2.25
C ASP A 121 -5.33 -20.00 1.77
N MET A 122 -6.50 -19.42 1.49
CA MET A 122 -6.65 -18.00 1.25
C MET A 122 -7.29 -17.38 2.48
N HIS A 123 -6.49 -16.64 3.24
CA HIS A 123 -7.06 -15.74 4.23
C HIS A 123 -7.90 -14.69 3.49
N GLU A 124 -9.20 -14.64 3.78
CA GLU A 124 -10.02 -13.58 3.24
C GLU A 124 -9.68 -12.30 3.97
N LYS A 125 -9.52 -11.21 3.21
CA LYS A 125 -9.44 -9.85 3.77
C LYS A 125 -10.51 -9.79 4.85
N GLY A 126 -10.11 -9.35 6.04
CA GLY A 126 -10.99 -9.28 7.20
C GLY A 126 -12.37 -8.89 6.75
N ALA A 127 -13.38 -9.69 7.16
CA ALA A 127 -14.74 -9.19 7.11
C ALA A 127 -14.65 -7.74 7.55
N ALA A 128 -15.00 -6.80 6.66
CA ALA A 128 -15.19 -5.42 7.10
C ALA A 128 -15.98 -5.57 8.40
N PRO A 129 -15.45 -5.11 9.54
CA PRO A 129 -16.04 -5.43 10.84
C PRO A 129 -17.53 -5.26 10.67
N SER A 130 -18.31 -6.29 11.01
CA SER A 130 -19.73 -6.43 10.63
C SER A 130 -20.66 -5.39 11.29
N GLY A 131 -20.07 -4.29 11.74
CA GLY A 131 -20.60 -3.09 12.34
C GLY A 131 -19.41 -2.40 12.99
N GLY A 132 -18.96 -1.25 12.47
CA GLY A 132 -17.86 -0.51 13.09
C GLY A 132 -17.22 0.50 12.17
N GLU A 133 -18.00 1.54 11.83
CA GLU A 133 -17.51 2.89 11.49
C GLU A 133 -16.40 3.01 10.43
N LEU A 134 -16.85 3.14 9.17
CA LEU A 134 -16.05 3.69 8.08
C LEU A 134 -15.60 5.13 8.42
N PHE A 135 -14.54 5.66 7.78
CA PHE A 135 -14.15 7.09 7.88
C PHE A 135 -15.31 8.04 7.56
N SER A 136 -16.34 7.53 6.88
CA SER A 136 -17.66 8.12 6.83
C SER A 136 -18.75 7.07 6.69
N ASP A 137 -19.95 7.31 7.22
CA ASP A 137 -21.14 6.82 6.52
C ASP A 137 -21.35 7.72 5.29
N GLU A 138 -22.00 7.27 4.22
CA GLU A 138 -22.16 7.98 2.93
C GLU A 138 -22.61 9.46 3.04
N THR A 139 -23.02 9.92 4.23
CA THR A 139 -23.49 11.27 4.55
C THR A 139 -22.69 12.01 5.63
N HIS A 140 -21.79 11.37 6.39
CA HIS A 140 -21.08 11.98 7.53
C HIS A 140 -19.62 11.55 7.65
N PHE A 141 -18.68 12.50 7.66
CA PHE A 141 -17.30 12.27 8.12
C PHE A 141 -17.30 11.89 9.60
N ASN A 142 -16.62 10.79 9.93
CA ASN A 142 -16.55 10.29 11.29
C ASN A 142 -15.50 11.09 12.09
N PHE A 143 -15.95 12.16 12.74
CA PHE A 143 -15.12 12.98 13.60
C PHE A 143 -14.52 12.25 14.78
N ASP A 144 -15.14 11.15 15.23
CA ASP A 144 -14.63 10.40 16.37
C ASP A 144 -13.30 9.73 16.03
N LEU A 145 -13.03 9.44 14.74
CA LEU A 145 -11.76 8.87 14.26
C LEU A 145 -10.62 9.88 14.10
N TRP A 146 -10.86 11.18 14.33
CA TRP A 146 -9.89 12.24 14.09
C TRP A 146 -9.72 13.17 15.29
N ASP A 147 -8.49 13.29 15.76
CA ASP A 147 -8.09 14.33 16.71
C ASP A 147 -7.85 15.64 15.95
N LEU A 148 -8.78 16.58 16.12
CA LEU A 148 -8.79 17.92 15.56
C LEU A 148 -7.86 18.87 16.35
N LYS A 149 -6.60 18.50 16.55
CA LYS A 149 -5.64 19.22 17.41
C LYS A 149 -5.66 20.74 17.24
N ASN A 150 -6.35 21.45 18.14
CA ASN A 150 -6.54 22.92 18.12
C ASN A 150 -7.30 23.46 16.89
N ILE A 151 -8.18 22.65 16.29
CA ILE A 151 -9.17 23.03 15.27
C ILE A 151 -10.53 22.87 15.95
N ASP A 152 -11.41 23.88 15.88
CA ASP A 152 -12.76 23.71 16.39
C ASP A 152 -13.52 22.73 15.47
N ALA A 153 -14.29 21.80 16.04
CA ALA A 153 -15.12 20.90 15.25
C ALA A 153 -16.12 21.67 14.37
N SER A 154 -16.54 22.89 14.78
CA SER A 154 -17.38 23.76 13.95
C SER A 154 -16.70 24.27 12.68
N ASP A 155 -15.37 24.20 12.64
CA ASP A 155 -14.51 24.67 11.55
C ASP A 155 -14.22 23.55 10.54
N VAL A 156 -14.75 22.34 10.77
CA VAL A 156 -14.71 21.25 9.80
C VAL A 156 -16.12 20.99 9.29
N ARG A 157 -16.31 21.08 7.97
CA ARG A 157 -17.61 20.87 7.33
C ARG A 157 -17.54 19.81 6.26
N ILE A 158 -18.58 18.99 6.19
CA ILE A 158 -18.79 17.98 5.14
C ILE A 158 -19.73 18.59 4.12
N PHE A 159 -19.32 18.61 2.86
CA PHE A 159 -20.21 18.94 1.76
C PHE A 159 -20.52 17.67 0.97
N ASP A 160 -21.81 17.43 0.73
CA ASP A 160 -22.25 16.53 -0.33
C ASP A 160 -21.83 17.18 -1.67
N THR A 161 -20.79 16.61 -2.31
CA THR A 161 -20.33 17.12 -3.61
C THR A 161 -21.21 16.64 -4.77
N GLY A 162 -22.31 15.95 -4.47
CA GLY A 162 -23.30 15.46 -5.40
C GLY A 162 -23.18 13.94 -5.67
N PRO A 163 -24.11 13.39 -6.47
CA PRO A 163 -24.27 11.94 -6.64
C PRO A 163 -23.07 11.20 -7.26
N SER A 164 -22.10 11.92 -7.82
CA SER A 164 -20.93 11.36 -8.53
C SER A 164 -19.64 11.40 -7.72
N ASP A 165 -19.57 12.18 -6.63
CA ASP A 165 -18.29 12.62 -6.08
C ASP A 165 -18.15 12.42 -4.56
N GLY A 166 -19.20 12.00 -3.84
CA GLY A 166 -19.13 11.66 -2.41
C GLY A 166 -19.01 12.86 -1.45
N PRO A 167 -18.95 12.63 -0.13
CA PRO A 167 -18.68 13.71 0.83
C PRO A 167 -17.26 14.27 0.63
N GLY A 168 -17.07 15.58 0.83
CA GLY A 168 -15.76 16.26 0.83
C GLY A 168 -15.44 16.85 2.21
N VAL A 169 -14.18 16.79 2.68
CA VAL A 169 -13.77 17.39 3.97
C VAL A 169 -13.14 18.76 3.76
N ASN A 170 -13.78 19.79 4.32
CA ASN A 170 -13.20 21.12 4.46
C ASN A 170 -12.50 21.22 5.81
N LEU A 171 -11.18 21.33 5.80
CA LEU A 171 -10.43 21.79 6.96
C LEU A 171 -10.27 23.30 6.85
N VAL A 172 -10.99 24.06 7.65
CA VAL A 172 -10.76 25.50 7.73
C VAL A 172 -9.46 25.72 8.51
N VAL A 173 -8.45 26.26 7.83
CA VAL A 173 -7.20 26.73 8.47
C VAL A 173 -7.45 28.14 9.05
N ASP A 174 -8.30 28.27 10.07
CA ASP A 174 -8.58 29.57 10.71
C ASP A 174 -7.55 29.90 11.82
N ARG A 175 -6.26 29.66 11.52
CA ARG A 175 -5.17 29.98 12.44
C ARG A 175 -4.37 31.20 11.98
N PRO A 176 -3.89 32.04 12.93
CA PRO A 176 -2.99 33.15 12.61
C PRO A 176 -1.64 32.72 12.01
N GLU A 177 -1.32 31.42 12.01
CA GLU A 177 -0.06 30.86 11.51
C GLU A 177 -0.19 30.14 10.15
N TYR A 178 -1.40 30.03 9.58
CA TYR A 178 -1.64 29.42 8.26
C TYR A 178 -1.20 27.93 8.16
N GLU A 179 -1.12 27.23 9.29
CA GLU A 179 -0.85 25.79 9.41
C GLU A 179 -2.05 25.08 10.05
N GLY A 180 -2.58 24.05 9.39
CA GLY A 180 -3.63 23.15 9.87
C GLY A 180 -3.17 21.69 9.84
N GLN A 181 -3.57 20.91 10.84
CA GLN A 181 -3.28 19.49 10.92
C GLN A 181 -4.41 18.75 11.62
N ILE A 182 -4.79 17.59 11.08
CA ILE A 182 -5.65 16.60 11.73
C ILE A 182 -4.89 15.28 11.87
N THR A 183 -5.14 14.53 12.93
CA THR A 183 -4.43 13.27 13.20
C THR A 183 -5.41 12.16 13.50
N LEU A 184 -5.13 10.92 13.06
CA LEU A 184 -5.99 9.78 13.37
C LEU A 184 -6.02 9.53 14.88
N ASP A 185 -7.22 9.49 15.46
CA ASP A 185 -7.43 9.12 16.87
C ASP A 185 -7.60 7.60 17.00
N TRP A 186 -6.51 6.89 16.75
CA TRP A 186 -6.47 5.45 16.92
C TRP A 186 -6.47 5.03 18.40
N VAL A 187 -6.15 5.95 19.32
CA VAL A 187 -6.07 5.67 20.76
C VAL A 187 -7.46 5.44 21.35
N ASN A 188 -8.42 6.29 20.99
CA ASN A 188 -9.80 6.14 21.44
C ASN A 188 -10.62 5.23 20.50
N ASN A 189 -10.11 4.90 19.31
CA ASN A 189 -10.81 4.09 18.30
C ASN A 189 -10.03 2.85 17.87
N GLN A 190 -9.43 2.15 18.84
CA GLN A 190 -8.65 0.93 18.60
C GLN A 190 -9.44 -0.19 17.91
N ASN A 191 -10.77 -0.18 18.03
CA ASN A 191 -11.64 -1.14 17.34
C ASN A 191 -11.75 -0.90 15.83
N VAL A 192 -11.41 0.31 15.35
CA VAL A 192 -11.45 0.71 13.94
C VAL A 192 -10.04 0.75 13.36
N ILE A 193 -9.08 1.33 14.09
CA ILE A 193 -7.67 1.40 13.69
C ILE A 193 -6.79 0.88 14.85
N ASP A 194 -6.31 -0.35 14.73
CA ASP A 194 -5.47 -1.00 15.75
C ASP A 194 -3.98 -0.94 15.39
N LEU A 195 -3.35 0.21 15.64
CA LEU A 195 -1.91 0.38 15.40
C LEU A 195 -1.05 -0.43 16.38
N ASP A 196 -1.55 -0.69 17.60
CA ASP A 196 -0.80 -1.44 18.60
C ASP A 196 -0.65 -2.91 18.18
N SER A 197 -1.75 -3.55 17.76
CA SER A 197 -1.69 -4.92 17.22
C SER A 197 -0.87 -4.99 15.93
N SER A 198 -1.01 -4.05 15.00
CA SER A 198 -0.19 -4.01 13.78
C SER A 198 1.30 -3.88 14.09
N TRP A 199 1.65 -3.05 15.07
CA TRP A 199 3.03 -2.88 15.53
C TRP A 199 3.57 -4.13 16.24
N ALA A 200 2.78 -4.69 17.17
CA ALA A 200 3.14 -5.85 17.98
C ALA A 200 3.23 -7.14 17.15
N THR A 201 2.41 -7.29 16.10
CA THR A 201 2.42 -8.46 15.21
C THR A 201 3.78 -8.67 14.55
N HIS A 202 4.53 -7.59 14.34
CA HIS A 202 5.85 -7.65 13.75
C HIS A 202 7.00 -7.61 14.76
N ALA A 203 6.71 -7.79 16.06
CA ALA A 203 7.67 -7.69 17.15
C ALA A 203 8.48 -8.97 17.42
N GLY A 204 8.97 -9.66 16.38
CA GLY A 204 9.67 -10.96 16.43
C GLY A 204 11.02 -11.00 17.18
N GLY A 205 11.10 -10.39 18.36
CA GLY A 205 12.29 -10.17 19.18
C GLY A 205 12.11 -9.16 20.32
N GLY A 206 10.92 -8.57 20.52
CA GLY A 206 10.64 -7.67 21.66
C GLY A 206 10.47 -6.18 21.32
N THR A 207 10.60 -5.79 20.05
CA THR A 207 10.34 -4.42 19.57
C THR A 207 9.54 -4.50 18.28
N GLY A 208 8.31 -3.98 18.28
CA GLY A 208 7.46 -3.96 17.09
C GLY A 208 8.01 -3.07 15.98
N ARG A 209 7.47 -3.27 14.78
CA ARG A 209 7.67 -2.39 13.61
C ARG A 209 6.30 -2.06 13.03
N LEU A 210 6.14 -0.85 12.51
CA LEU A 210 4.88 -0.44 11.93
C LEU A 210 5.12 0.08 10.51
N SER A 211 4.63 -0.71 9.55
CA SER A 211 4.60 -0.38 8.12
C SER A 211 3.15 -0.19 7.68
N TYR A 212 2.93 0.73 6.76
CA TYR A 212 1.61 1.03 6.22
C TYR A 212 1.69 1.78 4.91
N ASP A 213 0.59 1.72 4.19
CA ASP A 213 0.37 2.52 3.00
C ASP A 213 -0.77 3.51 3.26
N ILE A 214 -0.62 4.74 2.77
CA ILE A 214 -1.63 5.79 2.90
C ILE A 214 -1.85 6.43 1.53
N GLN A 215 -3.11 6.60 1.15
CA GLN A 215 -3.53 7.36 -0.01
C GLN A 215 -4.31 8.60 0.45
N LEU A 216 -4.05 9.72 -0.22
CA LEU A 216 -4.77 10.96 -0.01
C LEU A 216 -5.05 11.65 -1.34
N LYS A 217 -6.33 11.92 -1.61
CA LYS A 217 -6.77 12.68 -2.78
C LYS A 217 -7.01 14.14 -2.39
N LEU A 218 -6.21 15.03 -2.98
CA LEU A 218 -6.06 16.44 -2.61
C LEU A 218 -6.75 17.35 -3.61
N GLN A 219 -7.44 18.36 -3.12
CA GLN A 219 -8.02 19.41 -3.95
C GLN A 219 -7.30 20.74 -3.74
N THR A 220 -7.01 21.42 -4.85
CA THR A 220 -6.58 22.82 -4.91
C THR A 220 -7.78 23.69 -5.31
N PHE A 221 -7.71 25.01 -5.14
CA PHE A 221 -8.84 25.88 -5.46
C PHE A 221 -8.53 26.75 -6.68
N GLU A 222 -9.22 26.48 -7.78
CA GLU A 222 -9.14 27.27 -9.01
C GLU A 222 -9.64 28.70 -8.81
N ASN A 223 -10.64 28.91 -7.94
CA ASN A 223 -11.25 30.22 -7.73
C ASN A 223 -10.42 31.13 -6.81
N VAL A 224 -9.42 30.58 -6.11
CA VAL A 224 -8.52 31.32 -5.21
C VAL A 224 -7.09 30.79 -5.37
N PRO A 225 -6.41 31.12 -6.47
CA PRO A 225 -5.05 30.62 -6.72
C PRO A 225 -4.11 31.06 -5.60
N SER A 226 -3.55 30.08 -4.89
CA SER A 226 -2.60 30.27 -3.80
C SER A 226 -1.18 30.38 -4.33
N LEU A 227 -0.42 31.32 -3.77
CA LEU A 227 0.98 31.53 -4.12
C LEU A 227 1.88 30.59 -3.31
N HIS A 228 1.44 30.21 -2.12
CA HIS A 228 2.12 29.27 -1.25
C HIS A 228 1.16 28.24 -0.66
N TYR A 229 1.42 26.97 -0.98
CA TYR A 229 0.76 25.86 -0.33
C TYR A 229 1.73 24.69 -0.09
N MET A 230 1.43 23.91 0.95
CA MET A 230 2.02 22.61 1.21
C MET A 230 0.96 21.71 1.84
N MET A 231 0.50 20.71 1.11
CA MET A 231 -0.64 19.90 1.53
C MET A 231 -0.35 18.43 1.28
N GLY A 232 -0.71 17.57 2.23
CA GLY A 232 -0.45 16.14 2.11
C GLY A 232 -0.56 15.35 3.39
N ILE A 233 0.22 14.27 3.46
CA ILE A 233 0.21 13.26 4.51
C ILE A 233 1.32 13.59 5.52
N SER A 234 1.00 13.56 6.81
CA SER A 234 1.96 13.56 7.91
C SER A 234 2.05 12.17 8.54
N PHE A 235 3.26 11.74 8.89
CA PHE A 235 3.49 10.40 9.43
C PHE A 235 4.64 10.37 10.44
N ARG A 236 4.71 9.32 11.27
CA ARG A 236 5.60 9.20 12.44
C ARG A 236 5.46 10.39 13.40
N LEU A 237 4.21 10.73 13.70
CA LEU A 237 3.90 11.87 14.57
C LEU A 237 4.41 11.62 16.00
N ARG A 238 4.96 12.66 16.63
CA ARG A 238 5.40 12.61 18.02
C ARG A 238 4.75 13.71 18.83
N SER A 239 4.65 13.49 20.15
CA SER A 239 4.04 14.45 21.08
C SER A 239 4.79 15.79 21.16
N ASN A 240 6.09 15.79 20.87
CA ASN A 240 6.93 17.01 20.77
C ASN A 240 6.76 17.76 19.44
N GLY A 241 5.89 17.28 18.53
CA GLY A 241 5.67 17.84 17.19
C GLY A 241 6.70 17.41 16.15
N GLU A 242 7.59 16.47 16.48
CA GLU A 242 8.49 15.83 15.52
C GLU A 242 7.72 14.91 14.57
N HIS A 243 7.96 15.01 13.26
CA HIS A 243 7.29 14.16 12.24
C HIS A 243 7.89 14.31 10.84
N TYR A 244 7.50 13.41 9.94
CA TYR A 244 7.68 13.55 8.50
C TYR A 244 6.42 14.06 7.82
N GLY A 245 6.59 14.64 6.63
CA GLY A 245 5.48 14.91 5.72
C GLY A 245 5.83 14.61 4.26
N LEU A 246 4.83 14.11 3.53
CA LEU A 246 4.82 13.97 2.09
C LEU A 246 3.75 14.90 1.53
N SER A 247 4.14 15.81 0.64
CA SER A 247 3.25 16.90 0.22
C SER A 247 3.40 17.28 -1.24
N PHE A 248 2.34 17.82 -1.81
CA PHE A 248 2.49 18.78 -2.90
C PHE A 248 2.88 20.13 -2.33
N PHE A 249 3.83 20.79 -2.97
CA PHE A 249 4.43 22.02 -2.52
C PHE A 249 4.54 23.02 -3.67
N ARG A 250 4.09 24.25 -3.41
CA ARG A 250 4.34 25.43 -4.23
C ARG A 250 4.63 26.60 -3.31
N SER A 251 5.60 27.43 -3.70
CA SER A 251 5.87 28.68 -3.00
C SER A 251 6.50 29.65 -3.98
N MET A 252 5.68 30.57 -4.46
CA MET A 252 6.09 31.58 -5.42
C MET A 252 6.94 32.64 -4.71
N THR A 253 8.13 32.91 -5.23
CA THR A 253 8.79 34.16 -4.91
C THR A 253 8.03 35.24 -5.67
N ASN A 254 7.23 36.06 -4.99
CA ASN A 254 6.54 37.17 -5.65
C ASN A 254 7.48 37.89 -6.64
N ASP A 255 6.98 38.04 -7.87
CA ASP A 255 7.50 38.76 -9.04
C ASP A 255 8.88 39.39 -8.82
N GLY A 256 9.87 39.07 -9.67
CA GLY A 256 11.34 39.18 -9.48
C GLY A 256 11.94 40.48 -8.91
N ALA A 257 11.12 41.49 -8.60
CA ALA A 257 11.44 42.67 -7.80
C ALA A 257 11.13 42.57 -6.28
N LYS A 258 10.35 41.58 -5.79
CA LYS A 258 9.90 41.50 -4.37
C LYS A 258 10.41 40.29 -3.56
N ALA A 259 11.27 39.46 -4.14
CA ALA A 259 11.68 38.18 -3.55
C ALA A 259 12.41 38.26 -2.18
N ILE A 260 12.94 39.43 -1.78
CA ILE A 260 13.62 39.64 -0.50
C ILE A 260 12.83 40.68 0.31
N GLY A 261 11.97 40.22 1.23
CA GLY A 261 11.20 41.09 2.13
C GLY A 261 9.68 41.04 1.99
N ASP A 262 9.15 40.11 1.20
CA ASP A 262 7.72 39.87 0.95
C ASP A 262 6.89 39.74 2.26
N PRO A 263 6.17 40.81 2.67
CA PRO A 263 5.42 40.83 3.92
C PRO A 263 4.14 39.98 3.85
N ASP A 264 3.74 39.55 2.65
CA ASP A 264 2.54 38.77 2.39
C ASP A 264 2.78 37.25 2.48
N ARG A 265 4.00 36.81 2.81
CA ARG A 265 4.30 35.38 2.97
C ARG A 265 3.76 34.84 4.28
N PRO A 266 3.11 33.66 4.27
CA PRO A 266 2.66 33.05 5.51
C PRO A 266 3.87 32.66 6.39
N PRO A 267 3.77 32.71 7.72
CA PRO A 267 4.88 32.43 8.62
C PRO A 267 5.54 31.05 8.40
N TRP A 268 4.76 30.02 8.06
CA TRP A 268 5.28 28.68 7.75
C TRP A 268 6.24 28.68 6.55
N ALA A 269 5.96 29.51 5.53
CA ALA A 269 6.82 29.64 4.37
C ALA A 269 8.17 30.24 4.74
N ASN A 270 8.28 30.97 5.85
CA ASN A 270 9.56 31.49 6.34
C ASN A 270 10.35 30.47 7.19
N LYS A 271 9.69 29.44 7.74
CA LYS A 271 10.26 28.37 8.57
C LYS A 271 10.74 27.19 7.72
N MET A 272 11.64 27.45 6.78
CA MET A 272 12.19 26.45 5.85
C MET A 272 13.72 26.44 5.88
N ASP A 273 14.34 25.29 5.67
CA ASP A 273 15.78 25.20 5.42
C ASP A 273 16.17 25.73 4.02
N ASP A 274 17.46 25.80 3.73
CA ASP A 274 17.96 26.38 2.48
C ASP A 274 17.68 25.50 1.25
N ASN A 275 17.64 24.17 1.43
CA ASN A 275 17.30 23.23 0.35
C ASN A 275 15.83 23.40 -0.06
N PHE A 276 14.96 23.57 0.92
CA PHE A 276 13.54 23.82 0.70
C PHE A 276 13.31 25.20 0.07
N LYS A 277 14.05 26.24 0.51
CA LYS A 277 14.02 27.57 -0.12
C LYS A 277 14.43 27.55 -1.59
N ALA A 278 15.34 26.66 -1.98
CA ALA A 278 15.80 26.54 -3.37
C ALA A 278 14.71 26.03 -4.33
N LEU A 279 13.65 25.40 -3.81
CA LEU A 279 12.51 24.93 -4.61
C LEU A 279 11.49 26.05 -4.93
N ARG A 280 11.67 27.25 -4.37
CA ARG A 280 10.71 28.35 -4.57
C ARG A 280 10.76 28.86 -6.00
N GLY A 281 9.60 29.31 -6.50
CA GLY A 281 9.44 29.79 -7.87
C GLY A 281 8.06 29.45 -8.41
N THR A 282 7.93 29.34 -9.73
CA THR A 282 6.66 29.06 -10.41
C THR A 282 6.32 27.57 -10.51
N ASN A 283 7.25 26.68 -10.12
CA ASN A 283 7.06 25.25 -10.24
C ASN A 283 6.35 24.67 -9.01
N THR A 284 5.65 23.55 -9.23
CA THR A 284 5.09 22.72 -8.16
C THR A 284 5.97 21.48 -7.99
N TYR A 285 6.08 20.99 -6.75
CA TYR A 285 6.91 19.85 -6.39
C TYR A 285 6.11 18.85 -5.56
N ALA A 286 6.43 17.56 -5.70
CA ALA A 286 6.23 16.60 -4.61
C ALA A 286 7.44 16.68 -3.68
N VAL A 287 7.23 16.83 -2.38
CA VAL A 287 8.31 16.99 -1.39
C VAL A 287 8.15 15.99 -0.26
N LEU A 288 9.27 15.41 0.15
CA LEU A 288 9.42 14.67 1.39
C LEU A 288 10.21 15.54 2.37
N TRP A 289 9.65 15.81 3.54
CA TRP A 289 10.24 16.71 4.53
C TRP A 289 10.13 16.15 5.94
N TYR A 290 10.87 16.77 6.85
CA TYR A 290 10.88 16.44 8.27
C TYR A 290 10.94 17.71 9.12
N ARG A 291 10.32 17.64 10.31
CA ARG A 291 10.32 18.71 11.31
C ARG A 291 10.73 18.11 12.66
N THR A 292 11.65 18.78 13.35
CA THR A 292 12.25 18.28 14.61
C THR A 292 11.37 18.52 15.85
N ALA A 293 10.49 19.50 15.82
CA ALA A 293 9.58 19.87 16.90
C ALA A 293 8.50 20.82 16.39
N THR A 294 7.45 21.05 17.19
CA THR A 294 6.46 22.10 16.92
C THR A 294 7.17 23.43 16.64
N ASN A 295 6.78 24.13 15.57
CA ASN A 295 7.36 25.40 15.12
C ASN A 295 8.83 25.38 14.66
N ALA A 296 9.50 24.23 14.63
CA ALA A 296 10.83 24.13 14.05
C ALA A 296 10.81 24.34 12.52
N ASN A 297 11.97 24.68 11.96
CA ASN A 297 12.12 24.79 10.52
C ASN A 297 11.83 23.44 9.83
N LEU A 298 11.08 23.50 8.73
CA LEU A 298 10.87 22.40 7.80
C LEU A 298 12.19 22.08 7.09
N GLN A 299 12.61 20.83 7.16
CA GLN A 299 13.83 20.33 6.53
C GLN A 299 13.46 19.52 5.29
N LEU A 300 14.02 19.86 4.13
CA LEU A 300 13.80 19.08 2.91
C LEU A 300 14.62 17.79 2.98
N ILE A 301 13.96 16.64 2.82
CA ILE A 301 14.64 15.35 2.62
C ILE A 301 14.87 15.15 1.13
N ASN A 302 13.80 15.25 0.35
CA ASN A 302 13.87 15.05 -1.08
C ASN A 302 12.72 15.77 -1.80
N SER A 303 12.84 15.95 -3.11
CA SER A 303 11.83 16.58 -3.93
C SER A 303 11.78 16.02 -5.34
N ARG A 304 10.64 16.13 -6.01
CA ARG A 304 10.49 15.95 -7.44
C ARG A 304 9.71 17.13 -7.99
N GLN A 305 10.26 17.80 -8.99
CA GLN A 305 9.49 18.78 -9.75
C GLN A 305 8.38 18.05 -10.50
N ILE A 306 7.14 18.50 -10.34
CA ILE A 306 6.01 18.03 -11.13
C ILE A 306 6.15 18.62 -12.52
N ARG A 307 6.00 17.78 -13.53
CA ARG A 307 6.11 18.14 -14.94
C ARG A 307 4.80 17.92 -15.66
N TRP A 308 4.69 18.49 -16.86
CA TRP A 308 3.52 18.35 -17.70
C TRP A 308 3.21 16.88 -18.04
N GLU A 309 4.25 16.08 -18.28
CA GLU A 309 4.11 14.65 -18.58
C GLU A 309 3.57 13.80 -17.41
N ASP A 310 3.57 14.34 -16.19
CA ASP A 310 3.00 13.65 -15.03
C ASP A 310 1.46 13.67 -15.04
N GLY A 311 0.85 14.51 -15.89
CA GLY A 311 -0.61 14.63 -16.00
C GLY A 311 -1.29 15.30 -14.81
N LEU A 312 -0.50 15.88 -13.90
CA LEU A 312 -0.96 16.51 -12.66
C LEU A 312 -1.22 18.01 -12.79
N TYR A 313 -0.99 18.61 -13.97
CA TYR A 313 -1.26 20.01 -14.21
C TYR A 313 -2.52 20.21 -15.05
N GLU A 314 -3.33 21.18 -14.64
CA GLU A 314 -4.34 21.77 -15.50
C GLU A 314 -3.79 23.05 -16.13
N THR A 315 -4.16 23.31 -17.39
CA THR A 315 -3.80 24.57 -18.05
C THR A 315 -4.85 25.61 -17.67
N ASP A 316 -4.47 26.63 -16.90
CA ASP A 316 -5.29 27.84 -16.83
C ASP A 316 -5.27 28.48 -18.23
N LEU A 317 -6.42 28.36 -18.92
CA LEU A 317 -6.65 28.82 -20.29
C LEU A 317 -6.38 30.32 -20.48
N TYR A 318 -6.28 31.10 -19.40
CA TYR A 318 -6.18 32.55 -19.48
C TYR A 318 -4.78 33.12 -19.20
N ASN A 319 -3.90 32.42 -18.47
CA ASN A 319 -2.63 33.01 -18.01
C ASN A 319 -1.37 32.17 -18.26
N GLY A 320 -1.48 30.94 -18.78
CA GLY A 320 -0.31 30.06 -18.97
C GLY A 320 0.37 29.67 -17.65
N VAL A 321 -0.33 29.83 -16.53
CA VAL A 321 0.08 29.34 -15.21
C VAL A 321 -0.38 27.90 -15.11
N TYR A 322 0.55 26.99 -14.82
CA TYR A 322 0.25 25.60 -14.55
C TYR A 322 -0.10 25.44 -13.07
N GLU A 323 -1.29 24.96 -12.80
CA GLU A 323 -1.76 24.66 -11.44
C GLU A 323 -2.00 23.17 -11.28
N LEU A 324 -1.80 22.67 -10.06
CA LEU A 324 -2.08 21.27 -9.76
C LEU A 324 -3.56 21.01 -10.05
N THR A 325 -3.88 19.93 -10.75
CA THR A 325 -5.26 19.58 -11.05
C THR A 325 -6.00 19.18 -9.76
N ASN A 326 -7.29 19.51 -9.68
CA ASN A 326 -8.10 19.12 -8.52
C ASN A 326 -8.23 17.61 -8.41
N TYR A 327 -8.08 17.10 -7.18
CA TYR A 327 -8.13 15.68 -6.86
C TYR A 327 -6.91 14.88 -7.33
N CYS A 328 -5.74 15.52 -7.39
CA CYS A 328 -4.47 14.79 -7.49
C CYS A 328 -4.25 13.93 -6.25
N THR A 329 -3.70 12.74 -6.46
CA THR A 329 -3.48 11.78 -5.37
C THR A 329 -2.01 11.75 -4.96
N LEU A 330 -1.76 11.73 -3.66
CA LEU A 330 -0.49 11.28 -3.09
C LEU A 330 -0.70 9.90 -2.48
N LEU A 331 0.25 9.00 -2.72
CA LEU A 331 0.32 7.73 -2.01
C LEU A 331 1.69 7.60 -1.37
N LEU A 332 1.69 7.33 -0.07
CA LEU A 332 2.84 7.02 0.75
C LEU A 332 2.85 5.51 1.01
N GLN A 333 3.97 4.86 0.73
CA GLN A 333 4.31 3.55 1.28
C GLN A 333 5.45 3.72 2.27
N LEU A 334 5.26 3.22 3.48
CA LEU A 334 6.21 3.30 4.57
C LEU A 334 6.53 1.92 5.10
N ASP A 335 7.78 1.49 4.97
CA ASP A 335 8.26 0.24 5.55
C ASP A 335 9.23 0.52 6.69
N ASP A 336 8.89 0.11 7.90
CA ASP A 336 9.82 0.13 9.04
C ASP A 336 10.60 -1.18 9.08
N VAL A 337 11.92 -1.11 8.97
CA VAL A 337 12.75 -2.32 8.89
C VAL A 337 13.90 -2.25 9.86
N TYR A 338 14.30 -3.42 10.35
CA TYR A 338 15.57 -3.58 11.03
C TYR A 338 16.70 -3.69 10.02
N THR A 339 17.78 -2.96 10.27
CA THR A 339 18.99 -3.00 9.44
C THR A 339 20.00 -4.02 9.95
N ASP A 340 19.77 -4.59 11.13
CA ASP A 340 20.61 -5.59 11.77
C ASP A 340 19.81 -6.81 12.25
N GLY A 341 20.50 -7.95 12.33
CA GLY A 341 19.91 -9.19 12.87
C GLY A 341 19.69 -9.17 14.39
N SER A 342 20.21 -8.15 15.09
CA SER A 342 19.99 -7.92 16.52
C SER A 342 18.73 -7.11 16.82
N TYR A 343 18.02 -6.64 15.81
CA TYR A 343 16.80 -5.84 15.93
C TYR A 343 16.99 -4.57 16.77
N THR A 344 18.14 -3.92 16.65
CA THR A 344 18.52 -2.74 17.43
C THR A 344 18.52 -1.46 16.61
N ASN A 345 18.77 -1.57 15.30
CA ASN A 345 18.80 -0.43 14.40
C ASN A 345 17.61 -0.49 13.45
N ARG A 346 16.85 0.60 13.39
CA ARG A 346 15.67 0.73 12.53
C ARG A 346 15.81 1.86 11.55
N GLU A 347 15.20 1.70 10.40
CA GLU A 347 15.07 2.73 9.38
C GLU A 347 13.68 2.68 8.76
N ASN A 348 13.18 3.83 8.31
CA ASN A 348 12.06 3.87 7.39
C ASN A 348 12.57 3.79 5.96
N ARG A 349 11.87 3.00 5.16
CA ARG A 349 11.95 3.03 3.70
C ARG A 349 10.69 3.66 3.18
N ILE A 350 10.84 4.84 2.58
CA ILE A 350 9.75 5.71 2.17
C ILE A 350 9.70 5.73 0.65
N VAL A 351 8.59 5.27 0.10
CA VAL A 351 8.28 5.36 -1.33
C VAL A 351 7.04 6.21 -1.50
N ALA A 352 7.07 7.10 -2.49
CA ALA A 352 5.94 7.95 -2.81
C ALA A 352 5.48 7.73 -4.23
N TYR A 353 4.19 7.96 -4.45
CA TYR A 353 3.54 7.91 -5.75
C TYR A 353 2.63 9.11 -5.90
N MET A 354 2.31 9.42 -7.14
CA MET A 354 1.38 10.48 -7.48
C MET A 354 0.53 10.09 -8.69
N GLU A 355 -0.74 10.46 -8.66
CA GLU A 355 -1.68 10.16 -9.76
C GLU A 355 -2.59 11.34 -10.09
N PRO A 356 -2.97 11.49 -11.38
CA PRO A 356 -3.91 12.49 -11.81
C PRO A 356 -5.35 12.14 -11.44
N PRO A 357 -6.27 13.12 -11.45
CA PRO A 357 -7.63 12.99 -10.89
C PRO A 357 -8.51 11.91 -11.52
N SER A 358 -8.29 11.68 -12.82
CA SER A 358 -9.03 10.72 -13.65
C SER A 358 -8.71 9.26 -13.34
N VAL A 359 -7.71 9.02 -12.48
CA VAL A 359 -7.30 7.71 -12.03
C VAL A 359 -7.57 7.67 -10.52
N ASN A 360 -8.55 6.86 -10.13
CA ASN A 360 -8.57 6.41 -8.74
C ASN A 360 -7.47 5.36 -8.63
N PRO A 361 -6.50 5.49 -7.71
CA PRO A 361 -5.50 4.45 -7.53
C PRO A 361 -6.25 3.18 -7.18
N VAL A 362 -6.22 2.22 -8.09
CA VAL A 362 -6.69 0.89 -7.78
C VAL A 362 -5.56 0.29 -6.96
N TRP A 363 -5.70 0.33 -5.63
CA TRP A 363 -4.82 -0.42 -4.74
C TRP A 363 -4.62 -1.82 -5.32
N PRO A 364 -3.39 -2.35 -5.33
CA PRO A 364 -3.11 -3.64 -5.95
C PRO A 364 -4.09 -4.66 -5.37
N ASN A 365 -5.02 -5.13 -6.20
CA ASN A 365 -5.80 -6.31 -5.83
C ASN A 365 -4.81 -7.48 -5.90
N PHE A 366 -4.87 -8.40 -4.92
CA PHE A 366 -3.97 -9.56 -4.85
C PHE A 366 -4.15 -10.59 -6.00
N SER A 367 -4.68 -10.16 -7.15
CA SER A 367 -4.88 -11.00 -8.33
C SER A 367 -3.59 -11.29 -9.11
N ALA A 368 -2.45 -10.69 -8.75
CA ALA A 368 -1.16 -10.95 -9.39
C ALA A 368 -0.07 -11.31 -8.37
N THR A 369 0.10 -12.62 -8.17
CA THR A 369 1.32 -13.29 -7.66
C THR A 369 1.67 -13.17 -6.17
N ASN A 370 2.24 -14.25 -5.65
CA ASN A 370 2.74 -14.38 -4.29
C ASN A 370 3.81 -13.31 -4.01
N ALA A 371 3.63 -12.55 -2.92
CA ALA A 371 4.67 -11.78 -2.22
C ALA A 371 5.80 -11.22 -3.10
N VAL A 372 5.48 -10.24 -3.93
CA VAL A 372 6.46 -9.30 -4.45
C VAL A 372 5.89 -7.91 -4.20
N TRP A 373 6.50 -7.23 -3.24
CA TRP A 373 6.39 -5.78 -3.12
C TRP A 373 6.60 -5.15 -4.50
N GLN A 374 5.67 -4.29 -4.90
CA GLN A 374 5.80 -3.24 -5.94
C GLN A 374 5.90 -3.56 -7.44
N GLU A 375 6.14 -4.77 -7.96
CA GLU A 375 6.60 -4.83 -9.36
C GLU A 375 5.63 -5.33 -10.45
N ASN A 376 4.46 -5.92 -10.15
CA ASN A 376 3.63 -6.54 -11.19
C ASN A 376 2.11 -6.36 -11.06
N THR A 377 1.65 -5.15 -10.75
CA THR A 377 0.25 -4.76 -11.02
C THR A 377 0.19 -4.00 -12.34
N THR A 378 -0.77 -4.30 -13.19
CA THR A 378 -0.97 -3.58 -14.46
C THR A 378 -1.53 -2.16 -14.28
N ASN A 379 -1.95 -1.77 -13.06
CA ASN A 379 -2.74 -0.56 -12.80
C ASN A 379 -2.27 0.27 -11.58
N TYR A 380 -1.11 -0.01 -10.97
CA TYR A 380 -0.58 0.80 -9.86
C TYR A 380 0.39 1.85 -10.41
N PRO A 381 0.41 3.09 -9.88
CA PRO A 381 1.30 4.11 -10.38
C PRO A 381 2.75 3.70 -10.20
N ALA A 382 3.60 4.09 -11.15
CA ALA A 382 5.04 3.95 -10.96
C ALA A 382 5.50 4.86 -9.82
N PRO A 383 6.46 4.43 -8.99
CA PRO A 383 6.94 5.25 -7.89
C PRO A 383 7.67 6.49 -8.40
N ILE A 384 7.62 7.55 -7.60
CA ILE A 384 8.32 8.79 -7.87
C ILE A 384 9.84 8.54 -7.86
N VAL A 385 10.48 8.83 -9.00
CA VAL A 385 11.93 9.06 -9.05
C VAL A 385 12.19 10.49 -8.57
N TRP A 386 12.93 10.61 -7.48
CA TRP A 386 13.26 11.89 -6.85
C TRP A 386 14.37 12.65 -7.60
N SER A 387 14.56 13.93 -7.27
CA SER A 387 15.58 14.80 -7.91
C SER A 387 17.01 14.30 -7.74
N ASN A 388 17.29 13.53 -6.69
CA ASN A 388 18.59 12.87 -6.48
C ASN A 388 18.72 11.52 -7.22
N GLY A 389 17.70 11.11 -7.99
CA GLY A 389 17.71 9.89 -8.80
C GLY A 389 17.31 8.61 -8.07
N VAL A 390 16.94 8.66 -6.79
CA VAL A 390 16.48 7.48 -6.06
C VAL A 390 14.96 7.33 -6.18
N VAL A 391 14.45 6.13 -5.87
CA VAL A 391 13.00 5.84 -5.80
C VAL A 391 12.56 5.72 -4.33
N THR A 392 13.37 5.03 -3.53
CA THR A 392 13.15 4.85 -2.09
C THR A 392 14.05 5.77 -1.29
N ASN A 393 13.49 6.56 -0.38
CA ASN A 393 14.26 7.28 0.63
C ASN A 393 14.43 6.41 1.87
N ILE A 394 15.64 6.40 2.42
CA ILE A 394 15.96 5.70 3.66
C ILE A 394 16.23 6.74 4.74
N ASP A 395 15.50 6.68 5.85
CA ASP A 395 15.65 7.64 6.93
C ASP A 395 15.42 7.02 8.31
N SER A 396 16.33 7.26 9.25
CA SER A 396 16.31 6.67 10.60
C SER A 396 16.06 7.70 11.72
N ARG A 397 15.72 8.96 11.39
CA ARG A 397 15.51 10.01 12.41
C ARG A 397 14.36 9.70 13.37
N ILE A 398 13.22 9.23 12.85
CA ILE A 398 12.08 8.78 13.65
C ILE A 398 11.61 7.43 13.14
N THR A 399 11.59 6.38 13.96
CA THR A 399 11.03 5.07 13.59
C THR A 399 9.75 4.79 14.38
N SER A 400 9.10 3.63 14.25
CA SER A 400 7.89 3.33 15.03
C SER A 400 8.13 3.44 16.54
N ALA A 401 7.10 3.86 17.27
CA ALA A 401 7.12 4.03 18.71
C ALA A 401 6.72 2.75 19.46
N ASP A 402 6.88 2.74 20.79
CA ASP A 402 6.28 1.72 21.65
C ASP A 402 4.79 2.02 21.86
N PHE A 403 3.97 1.54 20.93
CA PHE A 403 2.52 1.79 20.90
C PHE A 403 1.80 1.24 22.14
N SER A 404 2.38 0.23 22.79
CA SER A 404 1.83 -0.38 24.00
C SER A 404 1.85 0.55 25.23
N THR A 405 2.76 1.54 25.24
CA THR A 405 2.96 2.43 26.40
C THR A 405 2.79 3.91 26.08
N LEU A 406 3.24 4.36 24.91
CA LEU A 406 3.29 5.77 24.56
C LEU A 406 2.05 6.22 23.78
N GLN A 407 1.37 5.28 23.11
CA GLN A 407 0.21 5.52 22.25
C GLN A 407 0.27 6.85 21.48
N PRO A 408 1.37 7.16 20.77
CA PRO A 408 1.50 8.45 20.12
C PRO A 408 0.57 8.52 18.90
N PRO A 409 0.11 9.71 18.50
CA PRO A 409 -0.41 9.90 17.15
C PRO A 409 0.61 9.34 16.15
N GLU A 410 0.17 8.76 15.03
CA GLU A 410 1.10 8.18 14.04
C GLU A 410 0.91 8.77 12.65
N ILE A 411 -0.35 8.94 12.23
CA ILE A 411 -0.75 9.36 10.88
C ILE A 411 -1.66 10.58 11.00
N GLY A 412 -1.51 11.52 10.09
CA GLY A 412 -2.36 12.69 9.97
C GLY A 412 -2.29 13.32 8.60
N LEU A 413 -3.08 14.38 8.42
CA LEU A 413 -3.09 15.21 7.22
C LEU A 413 -2.67 16.62 7.62
N HIS A 414 -1.92 17.29 6.74
CA HIS A 414 -1.52 18.68 6.97
C HIS A 414 -1.89 19.57 5.79
N ILE A 415 -2.15 20.83 6.11
CA ILE A 415 -2.42 21.90 5.15
C ILE A 415 -1.68 23.14 5.63
N PHE A 416 -0.70 23.58 4.86
CA PHE A 416 -0.09 24.89 5.00
C PHE A 416 -0.53 25.72 3.81
N TYR A 417 -1.23 26.84 4.03
CA TYR A 417 -1.90 27.56 2.96
C TYR A 417 -1.90 29.06 3.22
N ASP A 418 -1.49 29.88 2.26
CA ASP A 418 -1.26 31.32 2.44
C ASP A 418 -2.51 32.21 2.48
N ARG A 419 -3.71 31.63 2.39
CA ARG A 419 -4.97 32.39 2.35
C ARG A 419 -6.01 31.79 3.28
N ASN A 420 -6.91 32.65 3.75
CA ASN A 420 -8.11 32.18 4.42
C ASN A 420 -8.99 31.45 3.40
N ALA A 421 -9.12 30.15 3.58
CA ALA A 421 -9.87 29.24 2.73
C ALA A 421 -11.15 28.78 3.44
N ALA A 422 -11.91 29.73 3.99
CA ALA A 422 -13.17 29.43 4.63
C ALA A 422 -14.17 28.85 3.62
N ASN A 423 -14.71 27.66 3.93
CA ASN A 423 -15.66 26.89 3.10
C ASN A 423 -15.05 26.13 1.91
N GLU A 424 -13.79 25.75 1.99
CA GLU A 424 -13.06 25.15 0.86
C GLU A 424 -12.69 23.67 1.14
N THR A 425 -12.92 22.76 0.18
CA THR A 425 -12.67 21.31 0.37
C THR A 425 -11.24 20.96 -0.01
N PHE A 426 -10.41 20.52 0.93
CA PHE A 426 -9.00 20.24 0.69
C PHE A 426 -8.72 18.76 0.38
N PHE A 427 -9.60 17.86 0.80
CA PHE A 427 -9.44 16.42 0.58
C PHE A 427 -10.78 15.76 0.21
N LYS A 428 -10.71 14.77 -0.68
CA LYS A 428 -11.85 14.03 -1.22
C LYS A 428 -11.82 12.52 -0.97
N ASP A 429 -10.64 11.95 -0.77
CA ASP A 429 -10.50 10.51 -0.47
C ASP A 429 -9.27 10.33 0.42
N PHE A 430 -9.40 9.43 1.39
CA PHE A 430 -8.36 8.99 2.30
C PHE A 430 -8.47 7.49 2.48
N ALA A 431 -7.39 6.77 2.21
CA ALA A 431 -7.33 5.35 2.49
C ALA A 431 -6.04 5.01 3.22
N ILE A 432 -6.14 4.06 4.14
CA ILE A 432 -5.01 3.49 4.84
C ILE A 432 -5.03 1.97 4.71
N ARG A 433 -3.85 1.40 4.54
CA ARG A 433 -3.60 -0.03 4.63
C ARG A 433 -2.56 -0.29 5.73
N LEU A 434 -2.95 -1.04 6.76
CA LEU A 434 -2.07 -1.44 7.86
C LEU A 434 -1.65 -2.89 7.71
N GLU A 435 -0.36 -3.21 7.82
CA GLU A 435 0.07 -4.61 7.87
C GLU A 435 -0.42 -5.32 9.14
N GLY A 436 -0.81 -6.60 9.03
CA GLY A 436 -0.81 -7.49 10.20
C GLY A 436 -2.13 -7.73 10.94
N PHE A 437 -3.24 -8.02 10.24
CA PHE A 437 -4.20 -8.98 10.80
C PHE A 437 -3.77 -10.39 10.39
N TYR A 438 -2.77 -10.93 11.09
CA TYR A 438 -2.23 -12.30 11.01
C TYR A 438 -1.95 -12.91 9.62
N SER A 439 -1.88 -12.11 8.56
CA SER A 439 -1.31 -12.54 7.28
C SER A 439 0.10 -11.97 7.14
N PRO A 440 1.13 -12.80 6.91
CA PRO A 440 2.43 -12.33 6.42
C PRO A 440 2.35 -11.68 5.02
N TYR A 441 1.15 -11.55 4.45
CA TYR A 441 0.91 -11.13 3.08
C TYR A 441 -0.22 -10.10 2.89
N GLY A 442 -0.73 -9.37 3.89
CA GLY A 442 -1.71 -8.33 3.57
C GLY A 442 -2.44 -7.69 4.75
N GLY A 443 -2.78 -6.42 4.55
CA GLY A 443 -3.29 -5.51 5.57
C GLY A 443 -4.79 -5.23 5.51
N THR A 444 -5.33 -4.64 6.57
CA THR A 444 -6.69 -4.08 6.58
C THR A 444 -6.67 -2.76 5.84
N GLN A 445 -7.49 -2.63 4.80
CA GLN A 445 -7.70 -1.38 4.08
C GLN A 445 -8.98 -0.74 4.60
N ILE A 446 -8.85 0.47 5.13
CA ILE A 446 -9.97 1.34 5.51
C ILE A 446 -9.97 2.45 4.48
N GLN A 447 -11.08 2.59 3.75
CA GLN A 447 -11.23 3.56 2.68
C GLN A 447 -12.38 4.49 3.00
N TRP A 448 -12.15 5.78 2.77
CA TRP A 448 -13.15 6.82 2.74
C TRP A 448 -13.75 6.95 1.35
#